data_AF-A0A1H8RTQ0-F1
#
_entry.id   AF-A0A1H8RTQ0-F1
#
_cell.length_a   1.000
_cell.length_b   1.000
_cell.length_c   1.000
_cell.angle_alpha   90.00
_cell.angle_beta   90.00
_cell.angle_gamma   90.00
#
_symmetry.space_group_name_H-M   'P 1'
#
loop_
_entity.id
_entity.type
_entity.pdbx_description
1 polymer ?
#
loop_
_entity_poly.entity_id
_entity_poly.type
_entity_poly.pdbx_seq_one_letter_code
_entity_poly.pdbx_strand_id
1 'polypeptide(L)'
;MTANANNHHRRTAQVGDSVASEAREGARNHLEALKAKRSEVERLRELAAEHDASMTDSLGAEEQALEGLQSRRESVLADIVAGEADDAALVEIDRELGALLKDSDGSRAEKLQRFRDASQTLAGLRRKLESAKADLSELEHETREVLKQLVLAEAEQVGAEYVQHANALCESFARLSGLNALVVEVVGSESAGFLHSGGWPLFLPAARLAAFNEADGHDVGAGVLFSADREARSGRYLKQRQWEVERLAEEGLSDLFREVLSGRR
;
A
#
# COMPACT_ATOMS: atom_id res chain seq x y z
N MET A 1 32.17 -25.37 -15.60
CA MET A 1 31.93 -24.62 -14.33
C MET A 1 30.70 -23.70 -14.38
N THR A 2 30.00 -23.56 -15.50
CA THR A 2 28.83 -22.67 -15.68
C THR A 2 27.53 -23.14 -15.02
N ALA A 3 27.38 -24.44 -14.75
CA ALA A 3 26.16 -25.00 -14.13
C ALA A 3 25.92 -24.50 -12.69
N ASN A 4 26.95 -24.06 -11.97
CA ASN A 4 26.82 -23.65 -10.57
C ASN A 4 26.35 -22.18 -10.42
N ALA A 5 26.69 -21.30 -11.36
CA ALA A 5 26.28 -19.90 -11.36
C ALA A 5 24.78 -19.73 -11.65
N ASN A 6 24.25 -20.52 -12.60
CA ASN A 6 22.81 -20.51 -12.92
C ASN A 6 21.92 -20.94 -11.74
N ASN A 7 22.44 -21.79 -10.84
CA ASN A 7 21.67 -22.27 -9.70
C ASN A 7 21.57 -21.21 -8.58
N HIS A 8 22.60 -20.39 -8.41
CA HIS A 8 22.59 -19.30 -7.43
C HIS A 8 21.61 -18.19 -7.82
N HIS A 9 21.61 -17.76 -9.09
CA HIS A 9 20.70 -16.71 -9.57
C HIS A 9 19.22 -17.10 -9.52
N ARG A 10 18.89 -18.37 -9.80
CA ARG A 10 17.51 -18.85 -9.62
C ARG A 10 17.05 -18.79 -8.17
N ARG A 11 17.96 -19.04 -7.23
CA ARG A 11 17.66 -19.06 -5.80
C ARG A 11 17.42 -17.64 -5.25
N THR A 12 18.21 -16.67 -5.67
CA THR A 12 18.03 -15.26 -5.26
C THR A 12 16.75 -14.65 -5.85
N ALA A 13 16.44 -14.95 -7.11
CA ALA A 13 15.18 -14.56 -7.75
C ALA A 13 13.95 -15.11 -7.01
N GLN A 14 14.00 -16.39 -6.64
CA GLN A 14 12.90 -17.04 -5.92
C GLN A 14 12.69 -16.47 -4.51
N VAL A 15 13.77 -16.13 -3.81
CA VAL A 15 13.69 -15.50 -2.49
C VAL A 15 13.11 -14.07 -2.60
N GLY A 16 13.54 -13.28 -3.59
CA GLY A 16 13.02 -11.93 -3.82
C GLY A 16 11.52 -11.92 -4.09
N ASP A 17 11.04 -12.84 -4.94
CA ASP A 17 9.61 -12.94 -5.27
C ASP A 17 8.76 -13.37 -4.07
N SER A 18 9.29 -14.25 -3.21
CA SER A 18 8.62 -14.65 -1.96
C SER A 18 8.47 -13.47 -1.00
N VAL A 19 9.54 -12.69 -0.78
CA VAL A 19 9.52 -11.54 0.14
C VAL A 19 8.59 -10.44 -0.36
N ALA A 20 8.61 -10.15 -1.67
CA ALA A 20 7.70 -9.18 -2.26
C ALA A 20 6.25 -9.64 -2.19
N SER A 21 5.97 -10.92 -2.43
CA SER A 21 4.64 -11.50 -2.27
C SER A 21 4.11 -11.38 -0.83
N GLU A 22 4.93 -11.72 0.17
CA GLU A 22 4.58 -11.57 1.59
C GLU A 22 4.30 -10.11 1.96
N ALA A 23 5.11 -9.17 1.46
CA ALA A 23 4.90 -7.74 1.70
C ALA A 23 3.60 -7.22 1.05
N ARG A 24 3.26 -7.68 -0.17
CA ARG A 24 2.00 -7.37 -0.85
C ARG A 24 0.80 -7.90 -0.07
N GLU A 25 0.88 -9.14 0.40
CA GLU A 25 -0.17 -9.76 1.20
C GLU A 25 -0.35 -9.02 2.54
N GLY A 26 0.74 -8.71 3.23
CA GLY A 26 0.72 -7.91 4.45
C GLY A 26 0.07 -6.54 4.26
N ALA A 27 0.45 -5.82 3.20
CA ALA A 27 -0.16 -4.52 2.87
C ALA A 27 -1.65 -4.64 2.53
N ARG A 28 -2.06 -5.68 1.82
CA ARG A 28 -3.47 -5.94 1.52
C ARG A 28 -4.28 -6.22 2.79
N ASN A 29 -3.76 -7.08 3.66
CA ASN A 29 -4.40 -7.41 4.93
C ASN A 29 -4.56 -6.16 5.81
N HIS A 30 -3.54 -5.30 5.85
CA HIS A 30 -3.60 -4.01 6.56
C HIS A 30 -4.69 -3.08 6.01
N LEU A 31 -4.80 -2.97 4.68
CA LEU A 31 -5.83 -2.14 4.04
C LEU A 31 -7.25 -2.66 4.30
N GLU A 32 -7.46 -3.97 4.27
CA GLU A 32 -8.74 -4.58 4.64
C GLU A 32 -9.07 -4.33 6.12
N ALA A 33 -8.08 -4.43 7.01
CA ALA A 33 -8.25 -4.11 8.43
C ALA A 33 -8.65 -2.64 8.66
N LEU A 34 -7.98 -1.69 7.99
CA LEU A 34 -8.35 -0.27 8.01
C LEU A 34 -9.77 -0.04 7.52
N LYS A 35 -10.16 -0.67 6.41
CA LYS A 35 -11.49 -0.55 5.84
C LYS A 35 -12.55 -1.08 6.81
N ALA A 36 -12.34 -2.28 7.34
CA ALA A 36 -13.22 -2.88 8.33
C ALA A 36 -13.37 -1.99 9.58
N LYS A 37 -12.26 -1.42 10.06
CA LYS A 37 -12.26 -0.57 11.26
C LYS A 37 -12.95 0.77 11.04
N ARG A 38 -12.77 1.39 9.87
CA ARG A 38 -13.52 2.60 9.47
C ARG A 38 -15.02 2.34 9.41
N SER A 39 -15.43 1.22 8.82
CA SER A 39 -16.84 0.81 8.80
C SER A 39 -17.39 0.56 10.21
N GLU A 40 -16.60 0.00 11.12
CA GLU A 40 -16.98 -0.18 12.53
C GLU A 40 -17.21 1.17 13.23
N VAL A 41 -16.29 2.14 13.05
CA VAL A 41 -16.39 3.48 13.63
C VAL A 41 -17.64 4.21 13.14
N GLU A 42 -17.92 4.19 11.84
CA GLU A 42 -19.13 4.82 11.28
C GLU A 42 -20.40 4.15 11.80
N ARG A 43 -20.46 2.82 11.81
CA ARG A 43 -21.62 2.09 12.36
C ARG A 43 -21.87 2.44 13.84
N LEU A 44 -20.82 2.54 14.66
CA LEU A 44 -20.95 2.91 16.08
C LEU A 44 -21.39 4.37 16.25
N ARG A 45 -20.93 5.26 15.37
CA ARG A 45 -21.34 6.65 15.35
C ARG A 45 -22.82 6.81 15.00
N GLU A 46 -23.27 6.11 13.96
CA GLU A 46 -24.68 6.09 13.54
C GLU A 46 -25.59 5.56 14.64
N LEU A 47 -25.25 4.41 15.25
CA LEU A 47 -26.01 3.85 16.38
C LEU A 47 -26.05 4.80 17.59
N ALA A 48 -24.95 5.48 17.89
CA ALA A 48 -24.92 6.44 18.98
C ALA A 48 -25.80 7.67 18.67
N ALA A 49 -25.80 8.15 17.43
CA ALA A 49 -26.63 9.28 17.00
C ALA A 49 -28.13 8.92 16.98
N GLU A 50 -28.48 7.72 16.50
CA GLU A 50 -29.86 7.20 16.52
C GLU A 50 -30.39 7.08 17.95
N HIS A 51 -29.58 6.56 18.88
CA HIS A 51 -29.96 6.47 20.29
C HIS A 51 -30.10 7.84 20.96
N ASP A 52 -29.22 8.80 20.64
CA ASP A 52 -29.28 10.17 21.16
C ASP A 52 -30.56 10.87 20.66
N ALA A 53 -30.86 10.75 19.36
CA ALA A 53 -32.08 11.30 18.75
C ALA A 53 -33.36 10.67 19.32
N SER A 54 -33.40 9.33 19.45
CA SER A 54 -34.53 8.63 20.05
C SER A 54 -34.76 9.04 21.51
N MET A 55 -33.68 9.30 22.27
CA MET A 55 -33.78 9.83 23.62
C MET A 55 -34.34 11.25 23.65
N THR A 56 -33.88 12.15 22.76
CA THR A 56 -34.39 13.53 22.70
C THR A 56 -35.84 13.59 22.26
N ASP A 57 -36.25 12.78 21.29
CA ASP A 57 -37.64 12.73 20.81
C ASP A 57 -38.59 12.21 21.89
N SER A 58 -38.17 11.18 22.62
CA SER A 58 -38.97 10.61 23.72
C SER A 58 -39.17 11.58 24.88
N LEU A 59 -38.20 12.47 25.14
CA LEU A 59 -38.31 13.50 26.17
C LEU A 59 -39.10 14.72 25.67
N GLY A 60 -38.83 15.18 24.45
CA GLY A 60 -39.45 16.37 23.87
C GLY A 60 -40.94 16.22 23.56
N ALA A 61 -41.38 15.03 23.14
CA ALA A 61 -42.80 14.79 22.83
C ALA A 61 -43.71 14.94 24.07
N GLU A 62 -43.21 14.57 25.24
CA GLU A 62 -43.98 14.64 26.49
C GLU A 62 -44.02 16.07 27.04
N GLU A 63 -42.90 16.80 26.98
CA GLU A 63 -42.84 18.24 27.30
C GLU A 63 -43.77 19.05 26.39
N GLN A 64 -43.75 18.80 25.07
CA GLN A 64 -44.62 19.50 24.11
C GLN A 64 -46.11 19.21 24.33
N ALA A 65 -46.47 17.97 24.69
CA ALA A 65 -47.85 17.64 25.01
C ALA A 65 -48.35 18.38 26.26
N LEU A 66 -47.48 18.54 27.26
CA LEU A 66 -47.75 19.28 28.49
C LEU A 66 -47.88 20.78 28.23
N GLU A 67 -46.93 21.38 27.50
CA GLU A 67 -46.98 22.79 27.10
C GLU A 67 -48.21 23.11 26.25
N GLY A 68 -48.56 22.24 25.30
CA GLY A 68 -49.75 22.42 24.46
C GLY A 68 -51.05 22.43 25.25
N LEU A 69 -51.19 21.55 26.26
CA LEU A 69 -52.36 21.55 27.14
C LEU A 69 -52.38 22.75 28.09
N GLN A 70 -51.23 23.19 28.60
CA GLN A 70 -51.12 24.41 29.41
C GLN A 70 -51.50 25.66 28.62
N SER A 71 -51.03 25.78 27.37
CA SER A 71 -51.39 26.89 26.49
C SER A 71 -52.88 26.89 26.15
N ARG A 72 -53.48 25.73 25.84
CA ARG A 72 -54.94 25.61 25.66
C ARG A 72 -55.72 26.02 26.92
N ARG A 73 -55.24 25.63 28.10
CA ARG A 73 -55.84 26.00 29.38
C ARG A 73 -55.81 27.51 29.59
N GLU A 74 -54.68 28.16 29.31
CA GLU A 74 -54.53 29.62 29.40
C GLU A 74 -55.47 30.35 28.45
N SER A 75 -55.61 29.87 27.21
CA SER A 75 -56.57 30.42 26.24
C SER A 75 -58.02 30.30 26.72
N VAL A 76 -58.45 29.11 27.17
CA VAL A 76 -59.83 28.92 27.65
C VAL A 76 -60.13 29.77 28.89
N LEU A 77 -59.17 29.95 29.80
CA LEU A 77 -59.33 30.85 30.93
C LEU A 77 -59.52 32.32 30.48
N ALA A 78 -58.81 32.74 29.44
CA ALA A 78 -58.99 34.07 28.87
C ALA A 78 -60.39 34.22 28.23
N ASP A 79 -60.85 33.22 27.49
CA ASP A 79 -62.16 33.21 26.83
C ASP A 79 -63.33 33.20 27.83
N ILE A 80 -63.20 32.48 28.95
CA ILE A 80 -64.19 32.51 30.05
C ILE A 80 -64.29 33.91 30.66
N VAL A 81 -63.15 34.59 30.90
CA VAL A 81 -63.13 35.96 31.42
C VAL A 81 -63.75 36.95 30.42
N ALA A 82 -63.58 36.71 29.12
CA ALA A 82 -64.21 37.48 28.05
C ALA A 82 -65.71 37.17 27.88
N GLY A 83 -66.22 36.10 28.50
CA GLY A 83 -67.60 35.63 28.37
C GLY A 83 -67.87 34.87 27.06
N GLU A 84 -66.83 34.42 26.37
CA GLU A 84 -66.88 33.72 25.08
C GLU A 84 -66.90 32.20 25.21
N ALA A 85 -66.56 31.67 26.40
CA ALA A 85 -66.57 30.23 26.70
C ALA A 85 -67.24 29.93 28.06
N ASP A 86 -67.64 28.67 28.25
CA ASP A 86 -68.19 28.18 29.51
C ASP A 86 -67.16 27.38 30.33
N ASP A 87 -67.46 27.21 31.63
CA ASP A 87 -66.59 26.46 32.54
C ASP A 87 -66.44 24.97 32.14
N ALA A 88 -67.31 24.43 31.29
CA ALA A 88 -67.27 23.03 30.89
C ALA A 88 -66.03 22.73 30.02
N ALA A 89 -65.63 23.67 29.15
CA ALA A 89 -64.40 23.55 28.35
C ALA A 89 -63.13 23.50 29.23
N LEU A 90 -63.10 24.24 30.34
CA LEU A 90 -61.98 24.22 31.29
C LEU A 90 -61.92 22.89 32.05
N VAL A 91 -63.06 22.34 32.46
CA VAL A 91 -63.14 21.05 33.15
C VAL A 91 -62.62 19.90 32.27
N GLU A 92 -62.87 19.95 30.96
CA GLU A 92 -62.35 18.96 30.01
C GLU A 92 -60.82 19.04 29.89
N ILE A 93 -60.26 20.25 29.77
CA ILE A 93 -58.80 20.46 29.71
C ILE A 93 -58.12 20.08 31.03
N ASP A 94 -58.70 20.44 32.18
CA ASP A 94 -58.17 20.06 33.49
C ASP A 94 -58.24 18.54 33.72
N ARG A 95 -59.26 17.86 33.16
CA ARG A 95 -59.34 16.40 33.16
C ARG A 95 -58.28 15.77 32.27
N GLU A 96 -58.03 16.32 31.08
CA GLU A 96 -56.94 15.87 30.19
C GLU A 96 -55.57 16.07 30.85
N LEU A 97 -55.30 17.24 31.44
CA LEU A 97 -54.07 17.53 32.20
C LEU A 97 -53.92 16.58 33.40
N GLY A 98 -54.99 16.38 34.17
CA GLY A 98 -54.99 15.48 35.32
C GLY A 98 -54.74 14.02 34.92
N ALA A 99 -55.29 13.56 33.81
CA ALA A 99 -55.01 12.23 33.27
C ALA A 99 -53.55 12.11 32.80
N LEU A 100 -53.05 13.11 32.05
CA LEU A 100 -51.68 13.13 31.55
C LEU A 100 -50.65 13.16 32.70
N LEU A 101 -50.89 13.95 33.74
CA LEU A 101 -50.03 14.02 34.95
C LEU A 101 -50.08 12.73 35.77
N LYS A 102 -51.24 12.10 35.88
CA LYS A 102 -51.39 10.86 36.67
C LYS A 102 -50.80 9.65 35.95
N ASP A 103 -50.94 9.59 34.63
CA ASP A 103 -50.24 8.63 33.78
C ASP A 103 -48.74 8.94 33.75
N SER A 104 -48.32 10.21 33.79
CA SER A 104 -46.90 10.56 33.88
C SER A 104 -46.30 10.14 35.23
N ASP A 105 -46.98 10.32 36.35
CA ASP A 105 -46.52 9.88 37.67
C ASP A 105 -46.50 8.36 37.83
N GLY A 106 -47.52 7.65 37.32
CA GLY A 106 -47.57 6.19 37.32
C GLY A 106 -46.52 5.55 36.40
N SER A 107 -46.24 6.20 35.25
CA SER A 107 -45.19 5.78 34.31
C SER A 107 -43.81 6.38 34.63
N ARG A 108 -43.70 7.27 35.61
CA ARG A 108 -42.46 8.02 35.90
C ARG A 108 -41.31 7.10 36.25
N ALA A 109 -41.57 6.08 37.08
CA ALA A 109 -40.57 5.11 37.46
C ALA A 109 -40.07 4.29 36.25
N GLU A 110 -40.99 3.84 35.38
CA GLU A 110 -40.65 3.11 34.16
C GLU A 110 -39.90 3.98 33.16
N LYS A 111 -40.32 5.23 32.96
CA LYS A 111 -39.64 6.21 32.10
C LYS A 111 -38.26 6.56 32.61
N LEU A 112 -38.12 6.81 33.91
CA LEU A 112 -36.82 7.07 34.54
C LEU A 112 -35.88 5.87 34.38
N GLN A 113 -36.42 4.65 34.48
CA GLN A 113 -35.67 3.43 34.24
C GLN A 113 -35.24 3.33 32.76
N ARG A 114 -36.15 3.50 31.80
CA ARG A 114 -35.84 3.51 30.37
C ARG A 114 -34.82 4.58 30.01
N PHE A 115 -34.93 5.78 30.58
CA PHE A 115 -33.98 6.86 30.39
C PHE A 115 -32.60 6.49 30.94
N ARG A 116 -32.52 5.90 32.14
CA ARG A 116 -31.25 5.41 32.71
C ARG A 116 -30.64 4.32 31.84
N ASP A 117 -31.44 3.36 31.39
CA ASP A 117 -30.98 2.25 30.53
C ASP A 117 -30.48 2.78 29.17
N ALA A 118 -31.19 3.72 28.57
CA ALA A 118 -30.80 4.38 27.33
C ALA A 118 -29.53 5.22 27.51
N SER A 119 -29.43 6.00 28.59
CA SER A 119 -28.25 6.79 28.95
C SER A 119 -27.03 5.91 29.17
N GLN A 120 -27.20 4.78 29.86
CA GLN A 120 -26.14 3.81 30.10
C GLN A 120 -25.71 3.13 28.80
N THR A 121 -26.65 2.80 27.92
CA THR A 121 -26.39 2.23 26.60
C THR A 121 -25.60 3.22 25.73
N LEU A 122 -26.02 4.48 25.69
CA LEU A 122 -25.32 5.55 24.96
C LEU A 122 -23.90 5.77 25.50
N ALA A 123 -23.73 5.77 26.83
CA ALA A 123 -22.39 5.84 27.44
C ALA A 123 -21.53 4.60 27.10
N GLY A 124 -22.14 3.43 26.95
CA GLY A 124 -21.48 2.23 26.44
C GLY A 124 -21.05 2.37 24.97
N LEU A 125 -21.94 2.84 24.09
CA LEU A 125 -21.68 3.08 22.67
C LEU A 125 -20.55 4.11 22.48
N ARG A 126 -20.59 5.23 23.22
CA ARG A 126 -19.54 6.26 23.18
C ARG A 126 -18.18 5.70 23.59
N ARG A 127 -18.11 4.89 24.64
CA ARG A 127 -16.85 4.22 25.03
C ARG A 127 -16.32 3.29 23.95
N LYS A 128 -17.20 2.49 23.34
CA LYS A 128 -16.83 1.61 22.22
C LYS A 128 -16.35 2.41 21.00
N LEU A 129 -17.00 3.53 20.69
CA LEU A 129 -16.62 4.43 19.60
C LEU A 129 -15.23 5.01 19.84
N GLU A 130 -14.94 5.52 21.04
CA GLU A 130 -13.61 6.08 21.35
C GLU A 130 -12.52 5.00 21.32
N SER A 131 -12.80 3.79 21.81
CA SER A 131 -11.89 2.65 21.65
C SER A 131 -11.64 2.33 20.18
N ALA A 132 -12.69 2.23 19.35
CA ALA A 132 -12.53 1.91 17.94
C ALA A 132 -11.79 3.00 17.15
N LYS A 133 -11.95 4.28 17.53
CA LYS A 133 -11.16 5.39 16.97
C LYS A 133 -9.69 5.33 17.36
N ALA A 134 -9.39 4.95 18.61
CA ALA A 134 -8.01 4.77 19.06
C ALA A 134 -7.33 3.66 18.26
N ASP A 135 -7.99 2.50 18.12
CA ASP A 135 -7.51 1.39 17.29
C ASP A 135 -7.33 1.80 15.81
N LEU A 136 -8.27 2.57 15.25
CA LEU A 136 -8.16 3.09 13.88
C LEU A 136 -6.94 4.02 13.74
N SER A 137 -6.72 4.92 14.70
CA SER A 137 -5.56 5.81 14.70
C SER A 137 -4.24 5.06 14.79
N GLU A 138 -4.19 3.94 15.52
CA GLU A 138 -3.02 3.06 15.60
C GLU A 138 -2.75 2.41 14.24
N LEU A 139 -3.76 1.81 13.61
CA LEU A 139 -3.64 1.24 12.25
C LEU A 139 -3.22 2.30 11.21
N GLU A 140 -3.74 3.52 11.31
CA GLU A 140 -3.35 4.63 10.44
C GLU A 140 -1.88 5.03 10.64
N HIS A 141 -1.37 4.98 11.88
CA HIS A 141 0.03 5.22 12.18
C HIS A 141 0.95 4.14 11.58
N GLU A 142 0.55 2.87 11.70
CA GLU A 142 1.29 1.72 11.16
C GLU A 142 1.33 1.68 9.62
N THR A 143 0.36 2.32 8.97
CA THR A 143 0.24 2.35 7.50
C THR A 143 1.53 2.81 6.82
N ARG A 144 2.22 3.80 7.41
CA ARG A 144 3.47 4.32 6.83
C ARG A 144 4.57 3.25 6.79
N GLU A 145 4.70 2.46 7.85
CA GLU A 145 5.75 1.44 7.92
C GLU A 145 5.42 0.26 7.00
N VAL A 146 4.17 -0.18 6.93
CA VAL A 146 3.71 -1.23 6.01
C VAL A 146 3.97 -0.83 4.56
N LEU A 147 3.62 0.40 4.17
CA LEU A 147 3.87 0.89 2.81
C LEU A 147 5.37 1.01 2.51
N LYS A 148 6.18 1.43 3.48
CA LYS A 148 7.63 1.48 3.32
C LYS A 148 8.21 0.09 3.08
N GLN A 149 7.78 -0.92 3.85
CA GLN A 149 8.21 -2.30 3.66
C GLN A 149 7.81 -2.83 2.29
N LEU A 150 6.57 -2.57 1.85
CA LEU A 150 6.12 -2.93 0.51
C LEU A 150 6.99 -2.30 -0.58
N VAL A 151 7.20 -0.98 -0.53
CA VAL A 151 8.00 -0.27 -1.54
C VAL A 151 9.45 -0.77 -1.57
N LEU A 152 10.04 -1.05 -0.40
CA LEU A 152 11.38 -1.63 -0.33
C LEU A 152 11.42 -3.03 -0.95
N ALA A 153 10.45 -3.89 -0.63
CA ALA A 153 10.39 -5.24 -1.19
C ALA A 153 10.21 -5.23 -2.73
N GLU A 154 9.35 -4.36 -3.26
CA GLU A 154 9.19 -4.15 -4.71
C GLU A 154 10.48 -3.64 -5.36
N ALA A 155 11.14 -2.67 -4.72
CA ALA A 155 12.40 -2.13 -5.21
C ALA A 155 13.50 -3.19 -5.25
N GLU A 156 13.58 -4.06 -4.24
CA GLU A 156 14.51 -5.20 -4.22
C GLU A 156 14.18 -6.23 -5.31
N GLN A 157 12.91 -6.56 -5.54
CA GLN A 157 12.51 -7.46 -6.62
C GLN A 157 12.93 -6.90 -8.00
N VAL A 158 12.57 -5.66 -8.29
CA VAL A 158 12.95 -4.98 -9.54
C VAL A 158 14.47 -4.83 -9.63
N GLY A 159 15.15 -4.59 -8.51
CA GLY A 159 16.60 -4.55 -8.42
C GLY A 159 17.25 -5.87 -8.81
N ALA A 160 16.72 -6.99 -8.33
CA ALA A 160 17.21 -8.32 -8.68
C ALA A 160 17.02 -8.63 -10.18
N GLU A 161 15.87 -8.28 -10.74
CA GLU A 161 15.61 -8.41 -12.19
C GLU A 161 16.57 -7.53 -13.00
N TYR A 162 16.78 -6.28 -12.56
CA TYR A 162 17.74 -5.36 -13.18
C TYR A 162 19.15 -5.94 -13.20
N VAL A 163 19.63 -6.49 -12.08
CA VAL A 163 20.96 -7.13 -11.99
C VAL A 163 21.08 -8.31 -12.96
N GLN A 164 20.04 -9.13 -13.10
CA GLN A 164 20.03 -10.23 -14.07
C GLN A 164 20.14 -9.73 -15.51
N HIS A 165 19.38 -8.70 -15.86
CA HIS A 165 19.44 -8.08 -17.19
C HIS A 165 20.79 -7.39 -17.44
N ALA A 166 21.36 -6.75 -16.43
CA ALA A 166 22.68 -6.15 -16.47
C ALA A 166 23.74 -7.20 -16.79
N ASN A 167 23.71 -8.35 -16.11
CA ASN A 167 24.63 -9.46 -16.36
C ASN A 167 24.51 -9.98 -17.81
N ALA A 168 23.29 -10.23 -18.28
CA ALA A 168 23.06 -10.70 -19.65
C ALA A 168 23.52 -9.68 -20.72
N LEU A 169 23.36 -8.38 -20.43
CA LEU A 169 23.86 -7.31 -21.28
C LEU A 169 25.40 -7.29 -21.30
N CYS A 170 26.04 -7.44 -20.14
CA CYS A 170 27.50 -7.52 -20.04
C CYS A 170 28.06 -8.71 -20.84
N GLU A 171 27.45 -9.89 -20.74
CA GLU A 171 27.83 -11.07 -21.53
C GLU A 171 27.70 -10.82 -23.05
N SER A 172 26.56 -10.26 -23.45
CA SER A 172 26.28 -9.93 -24.87
C SER A 172 27.27 -8.90 -25.41
N PHE A 173 27.58 -7.88 -24.60
CA PHE A 173 28.54 -6.83 -24.93
C PHE A 173 29.97 -7.38 -25.04
N ALA A 174 30.38 -8.26 -24.13
CA ALA A 174 31.68 -8.93 -24.19
C ALA A 174 31.82 -9.78 -25.45
N ARG A 175 30.77 -10.54 -25.81
CA ARG A 175 30.74 -11.35 -27.04
C ARG A 175 30.80 -10.49 -28.30
N LEU A 176 30.00 -9.43 -28.38
CA LEU A 176 30.03 -8.49 -29.50
C LEU A 176 31.41 -7.85 -29.64
N SER A 177 32.04 -7.48 -28.52
CA SER A 177 33.38 -6.89 -28.52
C SER A 177 34.46 -7.87 -28.98
N GLY A 178 34.35 -9.15 -28.59
CA GLY A 178 35.23 -10.22 -29.07
C GLY A 178 35.09 -10.46 -30.57
N LEU A 179 33.85 -10.56 -31.06
CA LEU A 179 33.56 -10.68 -32.49
C LEU A 179 34.08 -9.48 -33.26
N ASN A 180 33.83 -8.26 -32.79
CA ASN A 180 34.34 -7.04 -33.43
C ASN A 180 35.87 -7.07 -33.54
N ALA A 181 36.59 -7.53 -32.51
CA ALA A 181 38.03 -7.68 -32.58
C ALA A 181 38.48 -8.69 -33.66
N LEU A 182 37.77 -9.82 -33.79
CA LEU A 182 38.02 -10.79 -34.85
C LEU A 182 37.71 -10.23 -36.24
N VAL A 183 36.63 -9.46 -36.41
CA VAL A 183 36.33 -8.84 -37.69
C VAL A 183 37.41 -7.84 -38.09
N VAL A 184 37.92 -7.04 -37.14
CA VAL A 184 39.06 -6.13 -37.39
C VAL A 184 40.31 -6.91 -37.82
N GLU A 185 40.58 -8.07 -37.20
CA GLU A 185 41.71 -8.92 -37.55
C GLU A 185 41.57 -9.61 -38.92
N VAL A 186 40.36 -10.07 -39.26
CA VAL A 186 40.09 -10.84 -40.49
C VAL A 186 39.85 -9.93 -41.69
N VAL A 187 38.96 -8.96 -41.54
CA VAL A 187 38.42 -8.15 -42.65
C VAL A 187 39.17 -6.81 -42.77
N GLY A 188 39.89 -6.41 -41.72
CA GLY A 188 40.55 -5.12 -41.63
C GLY A 188 39.67 -4.07 -40.94
N SER A 189 40.33 -3.06 -40.37
CA SER A 189 39.72 -2.02 -39.53
C SER A 189 38.75 -1.07 -40.25
N GLU A 190 38.72 -1.09 -41.59
CA GLU A 190 37.85 -0.21 -42.39
C GLU A 190 36.41 -0.73 -42.49
N SER A 191 36.19 -2.03 -42.22
CA SER A 191 34.90 -2.70 -42.45
C SER A 191 34.09 -2.96 -41.17
N ALA A 192 34.71 -2.82 -39.99
CA ALA A 192 34.07 -3.06 -38.71
C ALA A 192 34.76 -2.31 -37.57
N GLY A 193 33.93 -1.83 -36.64
CA GLY A 193 34.36 -1.17 -35.43
C GLY A 193 33.15 -0.60 -34.69
N PHE A 194 33.24 -0.51 -33.37
CA PHE A 194 32.40 0.45 -32.66
C PHE A 194 32.64 1.84 -33.27
N LEU A 195 31.57 2.64 -33.38
CA LEU A 195 31.64 4.00 -33.95
C LEU A 195 32.71 4.88 -33.29
N HIS A 196 33.19 4.50 -32.10
CA HIS A 196 34.28 5.14 -31.39
C HIS A 196 35.40 4.14 -31.10
N SER A 197 36.62 4.44 -31.59
CA SER A 197 37.84 3.64 -31.45
C SER A 197 38.38 3.53 -30.01
N GLY A 198 37.77 4.26 -29.06
CA GLY A 198 38.22 4.34 -27.67
C GLY A 198 37.66 3.29 -26.70
N GLY A 199 36.81 2.36 -27.15
CA GLY A 199 36.27 1.30 -26.28
C GLY A 199 35.60 1.85 -25.02
N TRP A 200 34.50 2.59 -25.18
CA TRP A 200 33.82 3.16 -24.02
C TRP A 200 33.29 2.04 -23.12
N PRO A 201 33.59 2.09 -21.81
CA PRO A 201 33.01 1.13 -20.90
C PRO A 201 31.50 1.25 -20.85
N LEU A 202 30.83 0.10 -20.80
CA LEU A 202 29.44 0.03 -20.41
C LEU A 202 29.34 0.43 -18.93
N PHE A 203 28.57 1.47 -18.64
CA PHE A 203 28.27 1.93 -17.29
C PHE A 203 26.81 1.63 -16.97
N LEU A 204 26.60 0.80 -15.95
CA LEU A 204 25.27 0.49 -15.43
C LEU A 204 25.14 1.05 -14.02
N PRO A 205 24.15 1.92 -13.72
CA PRO A 205 23.99 2.48 -12.38
C PRO A 205 23.63 1.40 -11.34
N ALA A 206 24.12 1.56 -10.12
CA ALA A 206 23.74 0.75 -8.96
C ALA A 206 22.88 1.55 -7.98
N ALA A 207 21.78 0.95 -7.52
CA ALA A 207 21.00 1.48 -6.41
C ALA A 207 21.56 0.98 -5.07
N ARG A 208 21.22 1.67 -3.97
CA ARG A 208 21.54 1.24 -2.60
C ARG A 208 20.52 0.22 -2.12
N LEU A 209 20.47 -0.93 -2.79
CA LEU A 209 19.55 -2.04 -2.52
C LEU A 209 20.37 -3.32 -2.29
N ALA A 210 19.86 -4.24 -1.48
CA ALA A 210 20.53 -5.49 -1.15
C ALA A 210 20.80 -6.34 -2.39
N ALA A 211 19.89 -6.33 -3.37
CA ALA A 211 20.06 -7.01 -4.66
C ALA A 211 21.36 -6.62 -5.39
N PHE A 212 21.89 -5.42 -5.15
CA PHE A 212 23.12 -4.92 -5.78
C PHE A 212 24.39 -5.26 -5.00
N ASN A 213 24.28 -5.70 -3.74
CA ASN A 213 25.43 -6.09 -2.90
C ASN A 213 25.96 -7.48 -3.25
N GLU A 214 25.11 -8.36 -3.79
CA GLU A 214 25.47 -9.73 -4.17
C GLU A 214 25.95 -9.84 -5.62
N ALA A 215 25.75 -8.81 -6.43
CA ALA A 215 26.35 -8.75 -7.75
C ALA A 215 27.88 -8.71 -7.57
N ASP A 216 28.61 -9.61 -8.22
CA ASP A 216 30.08 -9.71 -8.21
C ASP A 216 30.81 -8.44 -8.79
N GLY A 217 30.10 -7.30 -8.88
CA GLY A 217 30.61 -6.00 -9.28
C GLY A 217 31.60 -5.45 -8.26
N HIS A 218 32.88 -5.71 -8.52
CA HIS A 218 34.02 -5.20 -7.77
C HIS A 218 33.98 -3.68 -7.55
N ASP A 219 33.52 -3.22 -6.38
CA ASP A 219 33.77 -1.93 -5.71
C ASP A 219 34.19 -0.78 -6.64
N VAL A 220 33.41 -0.53 -7.70
CA VAL A 220 33.65 0.56 -8.64
C VAL A 220 33.00 1.77 -7.98
N GLY A 221 33.81 2.57 -7.27
CA GLY A 221 33.35 3.59 -6.33
C GLY A 221 31.98 4.24 -6.63
N ALA A 222 31.15 4.29 -5.60
CA ALA A 222 29.90 5.06 -5.49
C ALA A 222 28.97 5.06 -6.72
N GLY A 223 28.26 3.94 -6.95
CA GLY A 223 27.01 3.97 -7.73
C GLY A 223 27.06 3.36 -9.12
N VAL A 224 28.07 2.55 -9.44
CA VAL A 224 28.17 1.84 -10.73
C VAL A 224 28.19 0.33 -10.45
N LEU A 225 27.21 -0.38 -11.01
CA LEU A 225 27.05 -1.84 -10.92
C LEU A 225 28.08 -2.57 -11.80
N PHE A 226 28.34 -2.03 -13.00
CA PHE A 226 29.30 -2.58 -13.96
C PHE A 226 30.11 -1.49 -14.65
N SER A 227 31.42 -1.70 -14.76
CA SER A 227 32.33 -0.92 -15.60
C SER A 227 33.22 -1.87 -16.40
N ALA A 228 33.01 -1.91 -17.72
CA ALA A 228 33.79 -2.79 -18.60
C ALA A 228 35.29 -2.44 -18.65
N ASP A 229 35.68 -1.20 -18.31
CA ASP A 229 37.09 -0.74 -18.33
C ASP A 229 37.90 -1.33 -17.17
N ARG A 230 37.26 -1.61 -16.03
CA ARG A 230 37.93 -2.27 -14.90
C ARG A 230 38.05 -3.78 -15.10
N GLU A 231 37.07 -4.43 -15.74
CA GLU A 231 37.18 -5.84 -16.08
C GLU A 231 38.19 -6.12 -17.20
N ALA A 232 38.34 -5.20 -18.15
CA ALA A 232 39.43 -5.20 -19.13
C ALA A 232 40.82 -5.20 -18.46
N ARG A 233 40.97 -4.55 -17.30
CA ARG A 233 42.18 -4.60 -16.46
C ARG A 233 42.26 -5.81 -15.53
N SER A 234 41.13 -6.40 -15.13
CA SER A 234 41.06 -7.54 -14.20
C SER A 234 41.46 -8.90 -14.80
N GLY A 235 41.72 -8.95 -16.11
CA GLY A 235 42.06 -10.18 -16.83
C GLY A 235 40.88 -11.11 -17.10
N ARG A 236 39.72 -10.92 -16.46
CA ARG A 236 38.51 -11.74 -16.68
C ARG A 236 37.90 -11.48 -18.07
N TYR A 237 37.81 -10.21 -18.47
CA TYR A 237 37.36 -9.81 -19.81
C TYR A 237 38.32 -10.29 -20.91
N LEU A 238 39.63 -10.17 -20.69
CA LEU A 238 40.63 -10.71 -21.62
C LEU A 238 40.52 -12.24 -21.74
N LYS A 239 40.32 -12.95 -20.64
CA LYS A 239 40.09 -14.41 -20.63
C LYS A 239 38.79 -14.80 -21.33
N GLN A 240 37.71 -14.02 -21.19
CA GLN A 240 36.43 -14.33 -21.82
C GLN A 240 36.45 -14.00 -23.32
N ARG A 241 37.13 -12.91 -23.71
CA ARG A 241 37.47 -12.62 -25.11
C ARG A 241 38.30 -13.76 -25.70
N GLN A 242 39.36 -14.17 -25.01
CA GLN A 242 40.24 -15.25 -25.45
C GLN A 242 39.51 -16.59 -25.54
N TRP A 243 38.66 -16.89 -24.56
CA TRP A 243 37.79 -18.07 -24.57
C TRP A 243 36.79 -18.06 -25.72
N GLU A 244 36.17 -16.92 -26.05
CA GLU A 244 35.25 -16.84 -27.19
C GLU A 244 35.99 -17.02 -28.52
N VAL A 245 37.22 -16.49 -28.62
CA VAL A 245 38.13 -16.75 -29.75
C VAL A 245 38.47 -18.24 -29.85
N GLU A 246 38.81 -18.89 -28.73
CA GLU A 246 39.11 -20.32 -28.65
C GLU A 246 37.89 -21.19 -28.96
N ARG A 247 36.70 -20.86 -28.44
CA ARG A 247 35.43 -21.55 -28.72
C ARG A 247 35.08 -21.49 -30.20
N LEU A 248 35.18 -20.31 -30.82
CA LEU A 248 34.98 -20.16 -32.26
C LEU A 248 36.05 -20.92 -33.06
N ALA A 249 37.25 -21.06 -32.50
CA ALA A 249 38.28 -21.90 -33.10
C ALA A 249 37.94 -23.40 -33.06
N GLU A 250 37.45 -23.89 -31.92
CA GLU A 250 37.01 -25.27 -31.72
C GLU A 250 35.78 -25.65 -32.58
N GLU A 251 34.91 -24.68 -32.88
CA GLU A 251 33.77 -24.84 -33.81
C GLU A 251 34.20 -24.93 -35.30
N GLY A 252 35.51 -24.99 -35.58
CA GLY A 252 36.06 -25.13 -36.93
C GLY A 252 36.09 -23.84 -37.75
N LEU A 253 35.65 -22.72 -37.18
CA LEU A 253 35.68 -21.42 -37.87
C LEU A 253 37.09 -20.83 -37.92
N SER A 254 37.96 -21.09 -36.94
CA SER A 254 39.35 -20.59 -36.95
C SER A 254 40.18 -21.14 -38.10
N ASP A 255 40.02 -22.41 -38.47
CA ASP A 255 40.82 -22.97 -39.57
C ASP A 255 40.36 -22.39 -40.90
N LEU A 256 39.05 -22.19 -41.07
CA LEU A 256 38.45 -21.48 -42.20
C LEU A 256 38.92 -20.01 -42.27
N PHE A 257 39.00 -19.31 -41.14
CA PHE A 257 39.52 -17.94 -41.06
C PHE A 257 41.03 -17.87 -41.31
N ARG A 258 41.84 -18.83 -40.83
CA ARG A 258 43.28 -18.90 -41.14
C ARG A 258 43.53 -19.24 -42.61
N GLU A 259 42.73 -20.10 -43.23
CA GLU A 259 42.82 -20.42 -44.66
C GLU A 259 42.55 -19.18 -45.52
N VAL A 260 41.51 -18.41 -45.16
CA VAL A 260 41.17 -17.14 -45.83
C VAL A 260 42.20 -16.05 -45.60
N LEU A 261 42.70 -15.89 -44.36
CA LEU A 261 43.69 -14.87 -44.00
C LEU A 261 45.11 -15.17 -44.50
N SER A 262 45.48 -16.46 -44.62
CA SER A 262 46.81 -16.86 -45.08
C SER A 262 47.02 -16.66 -46.57
N GLY A 263 45.97 -16.38 -47.35
CA GLY A 263 46.10 -15.93 -48.73
C GLY A 263 47.02 -16.81 -49.60
N ARG A 264 47.11 -18.12 -49.32
CA ARG A 264 47.59 -19.09 -50.30
C ARG A 264 46.44 -19.41 -51.25
N ARG A 265 46.27 -18.54 -52.24
CA ARG A 265 46.04 -19.04 -53.60
C ARG A 265 47.37 -19.08 -54.32
#